data_AF-A0A8J2B3H0-F1
#
_entry.id   AF-A0A8J2B3H0-F1
#
_cell.length_a   1.000
_cell.length_b   1.000
_cell.length_c   1.000
_cell.angle_alpha   90.00
_cell.angle_beta   90.00
_cell.angle_gamma   90.00
#
_symmetry.space_group_name_H-M   'P 1'
#
loop_
_entity.id
_entity.type
_entity.pdbx_description
1 polymer ?
#
loop_
_entity_poly.entity_id
_entity_poly.type
_entity_poly.pdbx_seq_one_letter_code
_entity_poly.pdbx_strand_id
1 'polypeptide(L)'
;MASFAQMKLKLSTFPSSYHGDPELAPIRIVEECKEFLNSDIGKKVLRINSSALQKFVDEKVDINEVAVSCAKSSPSSSTGETRTDVENGDHIKYEYETRLDDIGRILAYNVVNFSFFPDEGAKPWFISGGIGKDDEAYAITESLKRWEKKLEKGEAGGKDKGSSIMLSSEVSTPSDVSSQDQEVDPVHSVNITTRASSCWRDPSYLLTLTLKDMEKIFEPDTEAGTLPLLEWRLQCLHSLATGYQASGGLEAMLKEMNVKNDNDMNIDMENSKITTTTTTTVGRFVSTVCKYVPAFRDIRRGIEFAKRPQLAASMLHADNLVNFSDIEESITVFSDYRLPQLFIGVAIFASDLVLEEVDWKVMTSTVQEPRNEDRGATTTTLHSLVTSHSPIDVETPLETALRAGTIVAAAELLQKLKAKYPEREGITMANLDYYLWRTAVDLDGKKELPPFHRTRTYCY
;
A
#
# COMPACT_ATOMS: atom_id res chain seq x y z
N MET A 1 7.31 30.32 -18.27
CA MET A 1 6.19 29.53 -17.71
C MET A 1 5.68 28.58 -18.78
N ALA A 2 6.31 27.40 -18.92
CA ALA A 2 5.76 26.34 -19.75
C ALA A 2 4.71 25.60 -18.90
N SER A 3 3.49 25.46 -19.40
CA SER A 3 2.43 24.74 -18.67
C SER A 3 2.83 23.27 -18.53
N PHE A 4 2.87 22.77 -17.29
CA PHE A 4 3.09 21.37 -16.91
C PHE A 4 2.07 20.38 -17.52
N ALA A 5 1.07 20.88 -18.26
CA ALA A 5 0.04 20.11 -18.98
C ALA A 5 0.56 19.16 -20.08
N GLN A 6 1.86 19.09 -20.34
CA GLN A 6 2.44 18.20 -21.37
C GLN A 6 3.24 17.02 -20.84
N MET A 7 3.39 16.87 -19.52
CA MET A 7 3.87 15.61 -18.96
C MET A 7 2.70 14.63 -18.92
N LYS A 8 2.25 14.20 -20.12
CA LYS A 8 1.61 12.89 -20.26
C LYS A 8 2.67 11.92 -19.76
N LEU A 9 2.61 11.58 -18.47
CA LEU A 9 3.17 10.34 -17.96
C LEU A 9 2.74 9.30 -18.98
N LYS A 10 3.66 8.82 -19.81
CA LYS A 10 3.42 7.60 -20.58
C LYS A 10 3.00 6.63 -19.51
N LEU A 11 1.73 6.23 -19.51
CA LEU A 11 1.21 5.21 -18.62
C LEU A 11 2.08 3.99 -18.88
N SER A 12 3.13 3.83 -18.08
CA SER A 12 3.99 2.68 -18.12
C SER A 12 3.11 1.52 -17.70
N THR A 13 2.93 0.56 -18.58
CA THR A 13 2.33 -0.72 -18.21
C THR A 13 3.09 -1.24 -17.00
N PHE A 14 2.37 -1.78 -16.01
CA PHE A 14 3.03 -2.48 -14.90
C PHE A 14 4.03 -3.51 -15.46
N PRO A 15 5.18 -3.73 -14.80
CA PRO A 15 6.16 -4.70 -15.26
C PRO A 15 5.50 -6.05 -15.60
N SER A 16 5.76 -6.60 -16.78
CA SER A 16 5.02 -7.77 -17.28
C SER A 16 5.41 -9.09 -16.63
N SER A 17 6.60 -9.19 -16.01
CA SER A 17 7.06 -10.40 -15.31
C SER A 17 7.48 -10.11 -13.87
N TYR A 18 7.17 -11.06 -12.98
CA TYR A 18 7.69 -11.10 -11.61
C TYR A 18 8.70 -12.24 -11.50
N HIS A 19 9.88 -11.94 -10.97
CA HIS A 19 10.92 -12.93 -10.72
C HIS A 19 11.35 -12.94 -9.25
N GLY A 20 10.57 -12.32 -8.35
CA GLY A 20 10.87 -12.34 -6.91
C GLY A 20 10.76 -13.76 -6.38
N ASP A 21 11.72 -14.17 -5.53
CA ASP A 21 11.67 -15.50 -4.93
C ASP A 21 10.63 -15.53 -3.80
N PRO A 22 9.71 -16.51 -3.82
CA PRO A 22 8.57 -16.58 -2.92
C PRO A 22 8.88 -16.79 -1.44
N GLU A 23 10.13 -17.11 -1.13
CA GLU A 23 10.61 -17.30 0.23
C GLU A 23 11.55 -16.16 0.67
N LEU A 24 11.76 -15.13 -0.17
CA LEU A 24 12.51 -13.93 0.24
C LEU A 24 11.69 -13.13 1.27
N ALA A 25 12.18 -13.12 2.51
CA ALA A 25 11.71 -12.17 3.50
C ALA A 25 12.06 -10.73 3.06
N PRO A 26 11.13 -9.75 3.20
CA PRO A 26 11.39 -8.36 2.85
C PRO A 26 12.63 -7.77 3.52
N ILE A 27 13.07 -8.29 4.68
CA ILE A 27 14.32 -7.88 5.34
C ILE A 27 15.57 -7.93 4.43
N ARG A 28 15.61 -8.80 3.40
CA ARG A 28 16.73 -8.82 2.44
C ARG A 28 16.89 -7.50 1.68
N ILE A 29 15.82 -6.71 1.59
CA ILE A 29 15.88 -5.41 0.98
C ILE A 29 16.83 -4.45 1.71
N VAL A 30 17.06 -4.63 3.02
CA VAL A 30 17.98 -3.77 3.77
C VAL A 30 19.39 -3.90 3.19
N GLU A 31 19.80 -5.12 2.83
CA GLU A 31 21.12 -5.37 2.23
C GLU A 31 21.19 -4.85 0.80
N GLU A 32 20.15 -5.05 -0.03
CA GLU A 32 20.09 -4.46 -1.38
C GLU A 32 20.14 -2.92 -1.35
N CYS A 33 19.46 -2.31 -0.37
CA CYS A 33 19.51 -0.87 -0.14
C CYS A 33 20.91 -0.41 0.28
N LYS A 34 21.59 -1.15 1.17
CA LYS A 34 22.98 -0.88 1.55
C LYS A 34 23.92 -1.01 0.36
N GLU A 35 23.78 -2.04 -0.46
CA GLU A 35 24.57 -2.24 -1.68
C GLU A 35 24.39 -1.05 -2.64
N PHE A 36 23.15 -0.63 -2.88
CA PHE A 36 22.85 0.54 -3.69
C PHE A 36 23.47 1.81 -3.13
N LEU A 37 23.30 2.09 -1.83
CA LEU A 37 23.89 3.26 -1.18
C LEU A 37 25.43 3.24 -1.19
N ASN A 38 26.04 2.05 -1.21
CA ASN A 38 27.49 1.88 -1.29
C ASN A 38 28.04 1.89 -2.72
N SER A 39 27.18 1.88 -3.74
CA SER A 39 27.58 2.05 -5.14
C SER A 39 28.14 3.46 -5.40
N ASP A 40 28.83 3.63 -6.52
CA ASP A 40 29.35 4.94 -6.94
C ASP A 40 28.25 6.00 -7.10
N ILE A 41 27.05 5.57 -7.48
CA ILE A 41 25.88 6.45 -7.62
C ILE A 41 25.33 6.78 -6.23
N GLY A 42 25.09 5.78 -5.39
CA GLY A 42 24.52 5.96 -4.05
C GLY A 42 25.35 6.92 -3.18
N LYS A 43 26.67 6.70 -3.11
CA LYS A 43 27.61 7.50 -2.30
C LYS A 43 27.70 8.97 -2.68
N LYS A 44 27.40 9.29 -3.96
CA LYS A 44 27.37 10.67 -4.47
C LYS A 44 26.07 11.37 -4.12
N VAL A 45 24.98 10.62 -3.96
CA VAL A 45 23.62 11.15 -3.93
C VAL A 45 23.07 11.24 -2.50
N LEU A 46 23.35 10.26 -1.64
CA LEU A 46 22.91 10.26 -0.25
C LEU A 46 23.95 9.65 0.67
N ARG A 47 24.10 10.22 1.88
CA ARG A 47 24.90 9.65 2.96
C ARG A 47 24.10 9.68 4.25
N ILE A 48 24.18 8.58 5.00
CA ILE A 48 23.60 8.46 6.34
C ILE A 48 24.66 8.89 7.35
N ASN A 49 24.34 9.88 8.17
CA ASN A 49 25.19 10.36 9.25
C ASN A 49 24.92 9.53 10.52
N SER A 50 25.71 8.48 10.73
CA SER A 50 25.57 7.59 11.88
C SER A 50 25.69 8.31 13.23
N SER A 51 26.41 9.45 13.30
CA SER A 51 26.51 10.24 14.54
C SER A 51 25.23 11.01 14.84
N ALA A 52 24.59 11.60 13.82
CA ALA A 52 23.28 12.24 13.96
C ALA A 52 22.19 11.22 14.28
N LEU A 53 22.28 10.02 13.68
CA LEU A 53 21.39 8.91 13.96
C LEU A 53 21.52 8.45 15.42
N GLN A 54 22.74 8.32 15.94
CA GLN A 54 22.96 8.04 17.36
C GLN A 54 22.40 9.15 18.26
N LYS A 55 22.67 10.42 17.93
CA LYS A 55 22.14 11.57 18.66
C LYS A 55 20.60 11.57 18.69
N PHE A 56 19.95 11.20 17.60
CA PHE A 56 18.49 11.10 17.54
C PHE A 56 17.96 10.02 18.51
N VAL A 57 18.58 8.84 18.55
CA VAL A 57 18.27 7.79 19.55
C VAL A 57 18.49 8.28 20.98
N ASP A 58 19.49 9.12 21.20
CA ASP A 58 19.85 9.59 22.53
C ASP A 58 19.00 10.71 23.08
N GLU A 59 18.60 11.65 22.21
CA GLU A 59 17.96 12.89 22.63
C GLU A 59 16.48 12.97 22.27
N LYS A 60 16.02 12.20 21.28
CA LYS A 60 14.68 12.38 20.69
C LYS A 60 13.76 11.17 20.86
N VAL A 61 14.31 9.96 20.87
CA VAL A 61 13.48 8.76 20.97
C VAL A 61 13.05 8.49 22.42
N ASP A 62 11.75 8.61 22.69
CA ASP A 62 11.12 8.08 23.90
C ASP A 62 10.72 6.62 23.67
N ILE A 63 11.39 5.70 24.36
CA ILE A 63 11.17 4.27 24.21
C ILE A 63 9.77 3.81 24.64
N ASN A 64 9.14 4.52 25.58
CA ASN A 64 7.77 4.18 26.02
C ASN A 64 6.74 4.49 24.93
N GLU A 65 7.08 5.43 24.06
CA GLU A 65 6.25 5.85 22.94
C GLU A 65 6.41 4.98 21.70
N VAL A 66 7.55 4.29 21.54
CA VAL A 66 7.79 3.36 20.44
C VAL A 66 6.88 2.14 20.56
N ALA A 67 6.60 1.64 21.76
CA ALA A 67 5.79 0.44 22.00
C ALA A 67 4.28 0.59 21.65
N VAL A 68 3.84 1.74 21.12
CA VAL A 68 2.43 1.96 20.75
C VAL A 68 2.17 1.39 19.35
N SER A 69 1.27 0.42 19.25
CA SER A 69 0.94 -0.32 18.02
C SER A 69 0.38 0.55 16.87
N CYS A 70 0.72 0.15 15.64
CA CYS A 70 0.29 0.69 14.35
C CYS A 70 -1.18 0.37 13.97
N ALA A 71 -1.91 -0.41 14.76
CA ALA A 71 -3.24 -0.94 14.42
C ALA A 71 -4.38 0.11 14.28
N LYS A 72 -4.13 1.41 14.48
CA LYS A 72 -5.20 2.43 14.57
C LYS A 72 -5.82 2.85 13.23
N SER A 73 -5.19 2.54 12.10
CA SER A 73 -5.62 3.02 10.77
C SER A 73 -6.26 1.95 9.89
N SER A 74 -6.59 0.76 10.43
CA SER A 74 -7.18 -0.28 9.60
C SER A 74 -8.60 0.05 9.11
N PRO A 75 -8.90 -0.21 7.81
CA PRO A 75 -10.24 -0.11 7.25
C PRO A 75 -11.22 -1.16 7.78
N SER A 76 -10.78 -2.24 8.44
CA SER A 76 -11.66 -3.31 8.95
C SER A 76 -12.19 -3.08 10.36
N SER A 77 -11.98 -1.88 10.94
CA SER A 77 -12.56 -1.48 12.23
C SER A 77 -14.10 -1.38 12.18
N SER A 78 -14.77 -2.51 12.00
CA SER A 78 -16.16 -2.67 12.39
C SER A 78 -16.23 -2.48 13.90
N THR A 79 -16.99 -1.48 14.33
CA THR A 79 -17.44 -1.34 15.70
C THR A 79 -17.96 -2.70 16.16
N GLY A 80 -17.34 -3.28 17.18
CA GLY A 80 -17.63 -4.62 17.70
C GLY A 80 -19.04 -4.76 18.27
N GLU A 81 -20.06 -4.68 17.41
CA GLU A 81 -21.40 -5.15 17.70
C GLU A 81 -21.34 -6.67 17.63
N THR A 82 -21.07 -7.29 18.77
CA THR A 82 -21.25 -8.72 19.01
C THR A 82 -22.71 -9.07 18.73
N ARG A 83 -22.97 -9.55 17.52
CA ARG A 83 -24.29 -10.03 17.10
C ARG A 83 -24.43 -11.49 17.55
N THR A 84 -24.87 -11.67 18.79
CA THR A 84 -25.35 -12.97 19.27
C THR A 84 -26.68 -13.27 18.58
N ASP A 85 -26.93 -14.55 18.27
CA ASP A 85 -28.23 -15.12 17.86
C ASP A 85 -28.33 -15.54 16.36
N VAL A 86 -27.46 -16.47 15.91
CA VAL A 86 -27.76 -17.36 14.76
C VAL A 86 -27.17 -18.75 15.02
N GLU A 87 -27.96 -19.79 14.78
CA GLU A 87 -27.62 -21.21 15.04
C GLU A 87 -26.45 -21.72 14.15
N ASN A 88 -25.43 -22.24 14.84
CA ASN A 88 -24.17 -22.97 14.54
C ASN A 88 -23.67 -23.38 13.13
N GLY A 89 -24.36 -23.12 12.02
CA GLY A 89 -23.82 -23.37 10.66
C GLY A 89 -23.69 -22.11 9.82
N ASP A 90 -24.74 -21.28 9.82
CA ASP A 90 -24.78 -20.06 9.03
C ASP A 90 -23.86 -18.96 9.58
N HIS A 91 -23.56 -18.99 10.88
CA HIS A 91 -22.66 -18.03 11.52
C HIS A 91 -21.21 -18.18 11.01
N ILE A 92 -20.69 -19.41 10.92
CA ILE A 92 -19.31 -19.67 10.48
C ILE A 92 -19.13 -19.21 9.03
N LYS A 93 -20.08 -19.54 8.16
CA LYS A 93 -20.07 -19.08 6.76
C LYS A 93 -20.14 -17.55 6.68
N TYR A 94 -21.02 -16.93 7.45
CA TYR A 94 -21.15 -15.47 7.48
C TYR A 94 -19.85 -14.78 7.92
N GLU A 95 -19.22 -15.29 8.97
CA GLU A 95 -17.97 -14.76 9.53
C GLU A 95 -16.83 -14.88 8.51
N TYR A 96 -16.72 -16.03 7.83
CA TYR A 96 -15.75 -16.25 6.75
C TYR A 96 -15.95 -15.27 5.58
N GLU A 97 -17.19 -15.09 5.09
CA GLU A 97 -17.46 -14.14 4.00
C GLU A 97 -17.16 -12.70 4.41
N THR A 98 -17.45 -12.32 5.66
CA THR A 98 -17.12 -10.99 6.21
C THR A 98 -15.61 -10.80 6.28
N ARG A 99 -14.87 -11.80 6.74
CA ARG A 99 -13.41 -11.80 6.76
C ARG A 99 -12.83 -11.64 5.35
N LEU A 100 -13.37 -12.33 4.34
CA LEU A 100 -12.94 -12.16 2.95
C LEU A 100 -13.24 -10.76 2.41
N ASP A 101 -14.39 -10.19 2.75
CA ASP A 101 -14.73 -8.82 2.38
C ASP A 101 -13.73 -7.82 2.99
N ASP A 102 -13.36 -8.00 4.26
CA ASP A 102 -12.37 -7.16 4.95
C ASP A 102 -10.97 -7.29 4.34
N ILE A 103 -10.55 -8.52 4.02
CA ILE A 103 -9.28 -8.76 3.30
C ILE A 103 -9.29 -8.07 1.93
N GLY A 104 -10.38 -8.22 1.17
CA GLY A 104 -10.57 -7.57 -0.13
C GLY A 104 -10.47 -6.05 -0.01
N ARG A 105 -11.10 -5.45 1.00
CA ARG A 105 -11.03 -4.02 1.28
C ARG A 105 -9.62 -3.56 1.62
N ILE A 106 -8.88 -4.30 2.46
CA ILE A 106 -7.49 -3.96 2.81
C ILE A 106 -6.57 -4.03 1.58
N LEU A 107 -6.76 -5.01 0.70
CA LEU A 107 -6.01 -5.11 -0.55
C LEU A 107 -6.36 -3.97 -1.51
N ALA A 108 -7.64 -3.65 -1.68
CA ALA A 108 -8.09 -2.53 -2.51
C ALA A 108 -7.58 -1.19 -1.97
N TYR A 109 -7.62 -0.98 -0.65
CA TYR A 109 -7.01 0.17 0.01
C TYR A 109 -5.51 0.25 -0.29
N ASN A 110 -4.74 -0.80 0.01
CA ASN A 110 -3.29 -0.74 -0.13
C ASN A 110 -2.81 -0.65 -1.58
N VAL A 111 -3.56 -1.17 -2.57
CA VAL A 111 -3.17 -1.05 -3.98
C VAL A 111 -3.30 0.38 -4.50
N VAL A 112 -4.23 1.19 -3.94
CA VAL A 112 -4.44 2.61 -4.30
C VAL A 112 -3.88 3.61 -3.28
N ASN A 113 -3.40 3.14 -2.14
CA ASN A 113 -2.73 3.93 -1.12
C ASN A 113 -1.31 4.22 -1.60
N PHE A 114 -1.14 5.32 -2.31
CA PHE A 114 0.15 5.87 -2.70
C PHE A 114 0.14 7.39 -2.60
N SER A 115 1.17 7.93 -1.96
CA SER A 115 1.25 9.35 -1.63
C SER A 115 1.36 10.19 -2.89
N PHE A 116 0.65 11.29 -2.86
CA PHE A 116 0.74 12.31 -3.88
C PHE A 116 0.63 13.67 -3.22
N PHE A 117 1.13 14.69 -3.90
CA PHE A 117 0.91 16.07 -3.49
C PHE A 117 0.08 16.79 -4.55
N PRO A 118 -0.83 17.69 -4.12
CA PRO A 118 -1.45 18.60 -5.04
C PRO A 118 -0.36 19.39 -5.78
N ASP A 119 -0.67 19.83 -7.01
CA ASP A 119 0.19 20.77 -7.73
C ASP A 119 0.54 21.98 -6.85
N GLU A 120 1.66 22.63 -7.13
CA GLU A 120 1.93 23.92 -6.52
C GLU A 120 0.75 24.88 -6.81
N GLY A 121 0.18 25.45 -5.75
CA GLY A 121 -1.02 26.29 -5.82
C GLY A 121 -2.36 25.54 -5.92
N ALA A 122 -2.38 24.22 -6.09
CA ALA A 122 -3.63 23.45 -6.02
C ALA A 122 -4.09 23.27 -4.57
N LYS A 123 -5.42 23.24 -4.39
CA LYS A 123 -6.01 22.97 -3.08
C LYS A 123 -5.70 21.54 -2.63
N PRO A 124 -5.42 21.31 -1.34
CA PRO A 124 -5.29 19.96 -0.80
C PRO A 124 -6.61 19.19 -0.98
N TRP A 125 -6.52 17.92 -1.31
CA TRP A 125 -7.68 17.02 -1.30
C TRP A 125 -7.89 16.50 0.12
N PHE A 126 -9.15 16.52 0.58
CA PHE A 126 -9.57 15.95 1.86
C PHE A 126 -11.06 15.59 1.80
N ILE A 127 -11.50 14.79 2.76
CA ILE A 127 -12.92 14.52 3.03
C ILE A 127 -13.27 14.96 4.46
N SER A 128 -14.44 15.56 4.67
CA SER A 128 -14.95 15.84 6.01
C SER A 128 -15.44 14.55 6.67
N GLY A 129 -15.08 14.30 7.93
CA GLY A 129 -15.70 13.22 8.71
C GLY A 129 -14.84 12.51 9.75
N GLY A 130 -13.55 12.83 9.89
CA GLY A 130 -12.71 12.16 10.89
C GLY A 130 -11.43 12.88 11.30
N ILE A 131 -10.59 12.13 12.03
CA ILE A 131 -9.39 12.62 12.72
C ILE A 131 -8.35 13.07 11.69
N GLY A 132 -7.97 14.36 11.75
CA GLY A 132 -6.92 14.95 10.91
C GLY A 132 -7.41 15.35 9.52
N LYS A 133 -7.36 16.65 9.19
CA LYS A 133 -7.70 17.16 7.86
C LYS A 133 -6.73 16.71 6.76
N ASP A 134 -5.61 16.10 7.13
CA ASP A 134 -4.48 15.77 6.24
C ASP A 134 -4.06 14.28 6.30
N ASP A 135 -4.91 13.39 6.84
CA ASP A 135 -4.62 11.95 6.85
C ASP A 135 -5.18 11.29 5.57
N GLU A 136 -4.32 11.21 4.54
CA GLU A 136 -4.64 10.58 3.25
C GLU A 136 -5.07 9.11 3.41
N ALA A 137 -4.40 8.37 4.31
CA ALA A 137 -4.71 6.96 4.57
C ALA A 137 -6.13 6.80 5.13
N TYR A 138 -6.48 7.63 6.11
CA TYR A 138 -7.84 7.70 6.63
C TYR A 138 -8.85 8.09 5.53
N ALA A 139 -8.52 9.09 4.73
CA ALA A 139 -9.41 9.62 3.71
C ALA A 139 -9.68 8.62 2.57
N ILE A 140 -8.69 7.84 2.14
CA ILE A 140 -8.88 6.75 1.18
C ILE A 140 -9.78 5.67 1.79
N THR A 141 -9.49 5.25 3.03
CA THR A 141 -10.29 4.24 3.75
C THR A 141 -11.76 4.62 3.85
N GLU A 142 -12.05 5.82 4.32
CA GLU A 142 -13.43 6.31 4.45
C GLU A 142 -14.11 6.52 3.10
N SER A 143 -13.36 6.87 2.05
CA SER A 143 -13.90 6.95 0.69
C SER A 143 -14.41 5.59 0.20
N LEU A 144 -13.64 4.52 0.42
CA LEU A 144 -14.05 3.15 0.07
C LEU A 144 -15.28 2.71 0.89
N LYS A 145 -15.26 2.90 2.22
CA LYS A 145 -16.40 2.59 3.10
C LYS A 145 -17.67 3.37 2.74
N ARG A 146 -17.52 4.66 2.42
CA ARG A 146 -18.63 5.52 1.97
C ARG A 146 -19.22 5.01 0.67
N TRP A 147 -18.36 4.55 -0.25
CA TRP A 147 -18.80 3.99 -1.52
C TRP A 147 -19.56 2.67 -1.35
N GLU A 148 -19.08 1.76 -0.49
CA GLU A 148 -19.81 0.53 -0.12
C GLU A 148 -21.23 0.86 0.36
N LYS A 149 -21.36 1.80 1.31
CA LYS A 149 -22.67 2.25 1.81
C LYS A 149 -23.58 2.82 0.71
N LYS A 150 -23.01 3.52 -0.29
CA LYS A 150 -23.78 4.02 -1.45
C LYS A 150 -24.26 2.86 -2.33
N LEU A 151 -23.45 1.81 -2.52
CA LEU A 151 -23.85 0.60 -3.25
C LEU A 151 -25.00 -0.13 -2.52
N GLU A 152 -24.94 -0.28 -1.20
CA GLU A 152 -26.01 -0.91 -0.40
C GLU A 152 -27.36 -0.20 -0.56
N LYS A 153 -27.32 1.13 -0.67
CA LYS A 153 -28.51 1.97 -0.84
C LYS A 153 -28.99 2.08 -2.29
N GLY A 154 -28.26 1.50 -3.25
CA GLY A 154 -28.53 1.70 -4.68
C GLY A 154 -28.29 3.14 -5.17
N GLU A 155 -27.51 3.92 -4.42
CA GLU A 155 -27.15 5.31 -4.72
C GLU A 155 -25.86 5.38 -5.58
N ALA A 156 -25.07 4.32 -5.60
CA ALA A 156 -23.89 4.16 -6.45
C ALA A 156 -24.33 3.81 -7.89
N GLY A 157 -24.90 4.79 -8.58
CA GLY A 157 -25.34 4.67 -9.96
C GLY A 157 -25.90 5.97 -10.46
N GLY A 158 -25.25 6.59 -11.44
CA GLY A 158 -25.95 7.60 -12.25
C GLY A 158 -27.13 6.89 -12.90
N LYS A 159 -28.35 7.36 -12.70
CA LYS A 159 -29.56 6.81 -13.31
C LYS A 159 -29.47 6.87 -14.85
N ASP A 160 -28.78 5.92 -15.46
CA ASP A 160 -29.18 5.39 -16.75
C ASP A 160 -30.03 4.15 -16.47
N LYS A 161 -31.34 4.38 -16.40
CA LYS A 161 -32.37 3.34 -16.33
C LYS A 161 -32.27 2.50 -17.61
N GLY A 162 -31.44 1.47 -17.61
CA GLY A 162 -31.31 0.58 -18.78
C GLY A 162 -30.42 -0.65 -18.58
N SER A 163 -29.43 -0.62 -17.69
CA SER A 163 -28.57 -1.78 -17.46
C SER A 163 -28.80 -2.36 -16.07
N SER A 164 -29.77 -3.27 -15.97
CA SER A 164 -29.75 -4.26 -14.89
C SER A 164 -28.44 -5.02 -15.06
N ILE A 165 -27.54 -4.97 -14.08
CA ILE A 165 -26.41 -5.90 -13.99
C ILE A 165 -27.04 -7.27 -13.70
N MET A 166 -27.51 -7.94 -14.75
CA MET A 166 -27.77 -9.37 -14.77
C MET A 166 -26.42 -10.03 -15.00
N LEU A 167 -25.74 -10.40 -13.92
CA LEU A 167 -24.61 -11.32 -13.98
C LEU A 167 -25.19 -12.71 -14.27
N SER A 168 -25.43 -13.01 -15.55
CA SER A 168 -25.83 -14.34 -16.00
C SER A 168 -24.61 -15.23 -16.15
N SER A 169 -24.42 -16.19 -15.24
CA SER A 169 -23.57 -17.35 -15.47
C SER A 169 -24.35 -18.38 -16.29
N GLU A 170 -24.21 -18.35 -17.62
CA GLU A 170 -24.56 -19.51 -18.45
C GLU A 170 -23.27 -20.10 -19.01
N VAL A 171 -22.86 -21.23 -18.44
CA VAL A 171 -21.87 -22.12 -19.02
C VAL A 171 -22.59 -22.97 -20.06
N SER A 172 -22.35 -22.67 -21.33
CA SER A 172 -22.79 -23.51 -22.45
C SER A 172 -22.01 -24.82 -22.45
N THR A 173 -22.66 -25.94 -22.13
CA THR A 173 -22.20 -27.27 -22.54
C THR A 173 -22.95 -27.71 -23.79
N PRO A 174 -22.30 -28.40 -24.75
CA PRO A 174 -22.99 -28.94 -25.91
C PRO A 174 -23.76 -30.20 -25.51
N SER A 175 -25.00 -30.24 -25.98
CA SER A 175 -25.96 -31.32 -25.91
C SER A 175 -25.51 -32.60 -26.62
N ASP A 176 -25.75 -33.76 -25.99
CA ASP A 176 -26.27 -34.94 -26.69
C ASP A 176 -26.98 -35.95 -25.74
N VAL A 177 -28.28 -36.13 -26.02
CA VAL A 177 -29.10 -37.36 -26.03
C VAL A 177 -29.54 -38.09 -24.74
N SER A 178 -30.87 -38.02 -24.53
CA SER A 178 -31.84 -39.05 -24.10
C SER A 178 -32.35 -39.12 -22.64
N SER A 179 -33.62 -38.71 -22.51
CA SER A 179 -34.73 -39.35 -21.77
C SER A 179 -34.55 -39.78 -20.32
N GLN A 180 -35.24 -39.08 -19.39
CA GLN A 180 -36.49 -39.55 -18.77
C GLN A 180 -37.00 -38.50 -17.77
N ASP A 181 -38.30 -38.23 -17.82
CA ASP A 181 -39.01 -37.31 -16.93
C ASP A 181 -39.02 -37.84 -15.48
N GLN A 182 -38.43 -37.07 -14.57
CA GLN A 182 -38.79 -37.07 -13.15
C GLN A 182 -38.87 -35.63 -12.66
N GLU A 183 -40.09 -35.25 -12.27
CA GLU A 183 -40.42 -34.03 -11.53
C GLU A 183 -39.65 -34.03 -10.20
N VAL A 184 -38.65 -33.16 -10.08
CA VAL A 184 -37.95 -32.86 -8.83
C VAL A 184 -38.25 -31.41 -8.49
N ASP A 185 -38.78 -31.19 -7.28
CA ASP A 185 -39.08 -29.88 -6.71
C ASP A 185 -37.93 -28.88 -6.92
N PRO A 186 -38.21 -27.61 -7.25
CA PRO A 186 -37.17 -26.61 -7.42
C PRO A 186 -36.49 -26.34 -6.06
N VAL A 187 -35.29 -26.88 -5.95
CA VAL A 187 -34.27 -26.55 -4.94
C VAL A 187 -34.19 -25.03 -4.82
N HIS A 188 -34.22 -24.56 -3.56
CA HIS A 188 -34.07 -23.17 -3.18
C HIS A 188 -33.04 -22.43 -4.05
N SER A 189 -33.54 -21.51 -4.87
CA SER A 189 -32.72 -20.48 -5.50
C SER A 189 -32.15 -19.60 -4.40
N VAL A 190 -30.92 -19.86 -3.98
CA VAL A 190 -30.16 -18.95 -3.12
C VAL A 190 -29.84 -17.73 -3.97
N ASN A 191 -30.67 -16.70 -3.87
CA ASN A 191 -30.35 -15.35 -4.35
C ASN A 191 -29.16 -14.85 -3.53
N ILE A 192 -27.94 -15.07 -4.03
CA ILE A 192 -26.76 -14.34 -3.55
C ILE A 192 -26.86 -12.96 -4.18
N THR A 193 -27.68 -12.08 -3.58
CA THR A 193 -27.45 -10.65 -3.69
C THR A 193 -26.02 -10.41 -3.23
N THR A 194 -25.13 -10.08 -4.16
CA THR A 194 -23.76 -9.65 -3.84
C THR A 194 -23.86 -8.56 -2.78
N ARG A 195 -23.32 -8.81 -1.60
CA ARG A 195 -23.26 -7.78 -0.56
C ARG A 195 -22.38 -6.66 -1.09
N ALA A 196 -22.77 -5.41 -0.92
CA ALA A 196 -21.92 -4.30 -1.36
C ALA A 196 -20.51 -4.36 -0.75
N SER A 197 -20.37 -4.93 0.46
CA SER A 197 -19.10 -5.20 1.12
C SER A 197 -18.16 -6.10 0.31
N SER A 198 -18.69 -7.00 -0.54
CA SER A 198 -17.90 -7.93 -1.33
C SER A 198 -17.35 -7.32 -2.63
N CYS A 199 -17.72 -6.08 -2.95
CA CYS A 199 -17.33 -5.46 -4.22
C CYS A 199 -15.79 -5.38 -4.40
N TRP A 200 -15.03 -5.20 -3.31
CA TRP A 200 -13.57 -5.10 -3.37
C TRP A 200 -12.85 -6.44 -3.61
N ARG A 201 -13.53 -7.57 -3.47
CA ARG A 201 -13.00 -8.90 -3.83
C ARG A 201 -13.62 -9.48 -5.10
N ASP A 202 -14.60 -8.79 -5.70
CA ASP A 202 -15.24 -9.20 -6.95
C ASP A 202 -14.45 -8.63 -8.16
N PRO A 203 -13.72 -9.48 -8.90
CA PRO A 203 -12.95 -9.01 -10.05
C PRO A 203 -13.84 -8.44 -11.17
N SER A 204 -15.05 -8.97 -11.35
CA SER A 204 -15.97 -8.51 -12.39
C SER A 204 -16.42 -7.09 -12.10
N TYR A 205 -16.79 -6.80 -10.84
CA TYR A 205 -17.10 -5.45 -10.41
C TYR A 205 -15.91 -4.50 -10.59
N LEU A 206 -14.72 -4.85 -10.07
CA LEU A 206 -13.55 -3.98 -10.13
C LEU A 206 -13.17 -3.60 -11.58
N LEU A 207 -13.27 -4.54 -12.52
CA LEU A 207 -13.01 -4.29 -13.95
C LEU A 207 -14.05 -3.35 -14.60
N THR A 208 -15.26 -3.25 -14.06
CA THR A 208 -16.28 -2.31 -14.57
C THR A 208 -16.07 -0.87 -14.12
N LEU A 209 -15.22 -0.63 -13.11
CA LEU A 209 -14.95 0.72 -12.63
C LEU A 209 -14.39 1.58 -13.77
N THR A 210 -14.91 2.81 -13.85
CA THR A 210 -14.46 3.83 -14.79
C THR A 210 -13.83 5.00 -14.06
N LEU A 211 -13.17 5.92 -14.79
CA LEU A 211 -12.64 7.13 -14.20
C LEU A 211 -13.74 7.98 -13.51
N LYS A 212 -14.96 7.99 -14.05
CA LYS A 212 -16.11 8.67 -13.44
C LYS A 212 -16.53 8.03 -12.13
N ASP A 213 -16.36 6.72 -11.97
CA ASP A 213 -16.64 6.04 -10.71
C ASP A 213 -15.56 6.39 -9.69
N MET A 214 -14.29 6.47 -10.10
CA MET A 214 -13.20 6.92 -9.24
C MET A 214 -13.40 8.35 -8.72
N GLU A 215 -13.88 9.27 -9.57
CA GLU A 215 -14.24 10.63 -9.16
C GLU A 215 -15.33 10.64 -8.08
N LYS A 216 -16.28 9.70 -8.12
CA LYS A 216 -17.34 9.58 -7.12
C LYS A 216 -16.93 8.83 -5.85
N ILE A 217 -16.10 7.81 -5.98
CA ILE A 217 -15.52 7.06 -4.86
C ILE A 217 -14.73 8.05 -4.00
N PHE A 218 -13.80 8.77 -4.63
CA PHE A 218 -12.90 9.74 -3.99
C PHE A 218 -13.42 11.18 -4.05
N GLU A 219 -14.74 11.34 -4.11
CA GLU A 219 -15.41 12.64 -4.13
C GLU A 219 -14.95 13.47 -2.91
N PRO A 220 -14.25 14.61 -3.14
CA PRO A 220 -13.78 15.48 -2.07
C PRO A 220 -14.94 16.14 -1.33
N ASP A 221 -14.64 16.74 -0.19
CA ASP A 221 -15.55 17.72 0.40
C ASP A 221 -15.55 19.05 -0.39
N THR A 222 -16.56 19.89 -0.16
CA THR A 222 -16.90 21.11 -0.93
C THR A 222 -15.74 22.09 -1.09
N GLU A 223 -14.81 22.13 -0.15
CA GLU A 223 -13.67 23.06 -0.14
C GLU A 223 -12.35 22.44 -0.62
N ALA A 224 -12.30 21.12 -0.78
CA ALA A 224 -11.10 20.37 -1.16
C ALA A 224 -10.79 20.44 -2.66
N GLY A 225 -9.52 20.16 -3.00
CA GLY A 225 -9.09 19.91 -4.39
C GLY A 225 -9.53 18.53 -4.88
N THR A 226 -9.10 18.14 -6.08
CA THR A 226 -9.33 16.79 -6.62
C THR A 226 -8.22 15.84 -6.15
N LEU A 227 -8.58 14.59 -5.85
CA LEU A 227 -7.60 13.54 -5.60
C LEU A 227 -6.79 13.35 -6.89
N PRO A 228 -5.47 13.58 -6.91
CA PRO A 228 -4.69 13.39 -8.13
C PRO A 228 -4.48 11.89 -8.40
N LEU A 229 -4.00 11.60 -9.61
CA LEU A 229 -3.66 10.24 -10.06
C LEU A 229 -4.85 9.26 -10.03
N LEU A 230 -6.10 9.72 -10.18
CA LEU A 230 -7.29 8.85 -10.25
C LEU A 230 -7.17 7.77 -11.33
N GLU A 231 -6.60 8.12 -12.49
CA GLU A 231 -6.37 7.16 -13.57
C GLU A 231 -5.41 6.03 -13.15
N TRP A 232 -4.34 6.35 -12.41
CA TRP A 232 -3.43 5.34 -11.87
C TRP A 232 -4.08 4.49 -10.78
N ARG A 233 -4.91 5.09 -9.92
CA ARG A 233 -5.68 4.35 -8.93
C ARG A 233 -6.64 3.37 -9.59
N LEU A 234 -7.27 3.78 -10.69
CA LEU A 234 -8.13 2.90 -11.48
C LEU A 234 -7.35 1.70 -12.02
N GLN A 235 -6.20 1.96 -12.63
CA GLN A 235 -5.32 0.91 -13.15
C GLN A 235 -4.84 -0.04 -12.04
N CYS A 236 -4.59 0.47 -10.83
CA CYS A 236 -4.24 -0.36 -9.67
C CYS A 236 -5.40 -1.29 -9.26
N LEU A 237 -6.64 -0.80 -9.24
CA LEU A 237 -7.82 -1.64 -8.98
C LEU A 237 -8.07 -2.66 -10.10
N HIS A 238 -7.87 -2.29 -11.36
CA HIS A 238 -7.92 -3.24 -12.49
C HIS A 238 -6.82 -4.29 -12.42
N SER A 239 -5.61 -3.91 -11.98
CA SER A 239 -4.52 -4.87 -11.73
C SER A 239 -4.88 -5.83 -10.59
N LEU A 240 -5.54 -5.35 -9.53
CA LEU A 240 -6.02 -6.21 -8.43
C LEU A 240 -7.05 -7.21 -8.95
N ALA A 241 -8.02 -6.75 -9.73
CA ALA A 241 -9.03 -7.60 -10.35
C ALA A 241 -8.45 -8.67 -11.27
N THR A 242 -7.49 -8.27 -12.12
CA THR A 242 -6.79 -9.20 -13.02
C THR A 242 -6.00 -10.24 -12.22
N GLY A 243 -5.38 -9.83 -11.11
CA GLY A 243 -4.70 -10.76 -10.21
C GLY A 243 -5.64 -11.77 -9.58
N TYR A 244 -6.81 -11.35 -9.11
CA TYR A 244 -7.86 -12.26 -8.64
C TYR A 244 -8.31 -13.22 -9.74
N GLN A 245 -8.51 -12.77 -10.98
CA GLN A 245 -8.88 -13.69 -12.07
C GLN A 245 -7.78 -14.70 -12.35
N ALA A 246 -6.52 -14.27 -12.38
CA ALA A 246 -5.37 -15.12 -12.65
C ALA A 246 -5.13 -16.17 -11.55
N SER A 247 -5.44 -15.86 -10.29
CA SER A 247 -5.34 -16.80 -9.17
C SER A 247 -6.55 -17.74 -9.05
N GLY A 248 -7.67 -17.44 -9.72
CA GLY A 248 -8.95 -18.14 -9.53
C GLY A 248 -9.82 -17.58 -8.38
N GLY A 249 -9.57 -16.34 -7.97
CA GLY A 249 -10.28 -15.58 -6.94
C GLY A 249 -9.37 -15.21 -5.77
N LEU A 250 -9.87 -14.32 -4.89
CA LEU A 250 -9.18 -13.95 -3.65
C LEU A 250 -8.91 -15.19 -2.78
N GLU A 251 -9.90 -16.08 -2.63
CA GLU A 251 -9.77 -17.30 -1.82
C GLU A 251 -8.68 -18.24 -2.34
N ALA A 252 -8.62 -18.44 -3.66
CA ALA A 252 -7.58 -19.27 -4.27
C ALA A 252 -6.18 -18.64 -4.09
N MET A 253 -6.09 -17.30 -4.15
CA MET A 253 -4.85 -16.58 -3.87
C MET A 253 -4.41 -16.74 -2.41
N LEU A 254 -5.34 -16.62 -1.45
CA LEU A 254 -5.08 -16.83 -0.02
C LEU A 254 -4.65 -18.27 0.27
N LYS A 255 -5.28 -19.26 -0.39
CA LYS A 255 -4.89 -20.67 -0.28
C LYS A 255 -3.46 -20.91 -0.74
N GLU A 256 -3.01 -20.27 -1.82
CA GLU A 256 -1.61 -20.33 -2.28
C GLU A 256 -0.64 -19.73 -1.26
N MET A 257 -1.06 -18.69 -0.53
CA MET A 257 -0.29 -18.11 0.57
C MET A 257 -0.24 -19.03 1.81
N ASN A 258 -0.86 -20.21 1.78
CA ASN A 258 -1.07 -21.06 2.96
C ASN A 258 -1.88 -20.36 4.06
N VAL A 259 -2.75 -19.41 3.68
CA VAL A 259 -3.78 -18.89 4.57
C VAL A 259 -4.95 -19.87 4.45
N LYS A 260 -5.10 -20.75 5.45
CA LYS A 260 -6.22 -21.71 5.45
C LYS A 260 -7.55 -21.01 5.76
N ASN A 261 -8.61 -21.59 5.21
CA ASN A 261 -9.98 -21.21 5.47
C ASN A 261 -10.43 -21.75 6.83
N ASP A 262 -11.42 -21.10 7.43
CA ASP A 262 -11.99 -21.52 8.73
C ASP A 262 -12.63 -22.92 8.68
N ASN A 263 -12.91 -23.45 7.48
CA ASN A 263 -13.39 -24.83 7.29
C ASN A 263 -12.32 -25.91 7.54
N ASP A 264 -11.03 -25.57 7.62
CA ASP A 264 -9.95 -26.50 8.01
C ASP A 264 -9.65 -26.44 9.53
N MET A 265 -10.50 -25.76 10.31
CA MET A 265 -10.34 -25.65 11.75
C MET A 265 -10.75 -26.93 12.47
N ASN A 266 -9.85 -27.43 13.31
CA ASN A 266 -10.26 -28.20 14.48
C ASN A 266 -11.02 -27.22 15.39
N ILE A 267 -12.35 -27.30 15.38
CA ILE A 267 -13.17 -26.67 16.41
C ILE A 267 -12.81 -27.35 17.72
N ASP A 268 -12.02 -26.68 18.56
CA ASP A 268 -11.84 -27.09 19.96
C ASP A 268 -13.18 -26.85 20.67
N MET A 269 -14.03 -27.88 20.66
CA MET A 269 -15.39 -27.83 21.20
C MET A 269 -15.42 -27.49 22.70
N GLU A 270 -14.31 -27.62 23.43
CA GLU A 270 -14.26 -27.31 24.86
C GLU A 270 -14.21 -25.80 25.17
N ASN A 271 -13.75 -24.95 24.23
CA ASN A 271 -13.48 -23.53 24.54
C ASN A 271 -14.28 -22.51 23.73
N SER A 272 -15.06 -22.93 22.71
CA SER A 272 -15.84 -22.02 21.83
C SER A 272 -15.02 -20.84 21.29
N LYS A 273 -13.70 -20.98 21.20
CA LYS A 273 -12.78 -20.00 20.63
C LYS A 273 -12.28 -20.53 19.31
N ILE A 274 -12.62 -19.81 18.25
CA ILE A 274 -11.98 -19.97 16.95
C ILE A 274 -10.50 -19.57 17.13
N THR A 275 -9.60 -20.54 17.17
CA THR A 275 -8.16 -20.28 17.10
C THR A 275 -7.68 -20.60 15.69
N THR A 276 -7.56 -19.58 14.84
CA THR A 276 -6.88 -19.65 13.54
C THR A 276 -5.40 -20.00 13.75
N THR A 277 -5.06 -21.28 13.67
CA THR A 277 -3.70 -21.80 13.92
C THR A 277 -2.82 -21.86 12.66
N THR A 278 -3.31 -21.34 11.52
CA THR A 278 -2.50 -21.35 10.31
C THR A 278 -1.73 -20.04 10.18
N THR A 279 -0.42 -20.15 10.30
CA THR A 279 0.53 -19.07 10.07
C THR A 279 1.02 -19.11 8.64
N THR A 280 1.02 -17.95 7.98
CA THR A 280 1.82 -17.72 6.76
C THR A 280 3.06 -16.89 7.12
N THR A 281 3.95 -16.68 6.16
CA THR A 281 5.08 -15.76 6.30
C THR A 281 4.84 -14.49 5.49
N VAL A 282 5.42 -13.37 5.93
CA VAL A 282 5.34 -12.10 5.19
C VAL A 282 5.92 -12.25 3.79
N GLY A 283 7.07 -12.94 3.65
CA GLY A 283 7.71 -13.16 2.36
C GLY A 283 6.79 -13.89 1.37
N ARG A 284 6.11 -14.95 1.82
CA ARG A 284 5.15 -15.69 0.98
C ARG A 284 4.00 -14.82 0.55
N PHE A 285 3.40 -14.07 1.47
CA PHE A 285 2.32 -13.14 1.14
C PHE A 285 2.76 -12.08 0.13
N VAL A 286 3.87 -11.39 0.40
CA VAL A 286 4.41 -10.34 -0.48
C VAL A 286 4.65 -10.89 -1.87
N SER A 287 5.31 -12.04 -1.98
CA SER A 287 5.58 -12.65 -3.28
C SER A 287 4.33 -13.09 -4.01
N THR A 288 3.37 -13.75 -3.34
CA THR A 288 2.12 -14.18 -4.00
C THR A 288 1.31 -12.97 -4.47
N VAL A 289 1.19 -11.91 -3.65
CA VAL A 289 0.51 -10.68 -4.05
C VAL A 289 1.24 -10.03 -5.23
N CYS A 290 2.56 -9.86 -5.18
CA CYS A 290 3.34 -9.28 -6.28
C CYS A 290 3.29 -10.13 -7.56
N LYS A 291 3.24 -11.45 -7.44
CA LYS A 291 3.11 -12.39 -8.56
C LYS A 291 1.83 -12.11 -9.34
N TYR A 292 0.68 -12.09 -8.67
CA TYR A 292 -0.62 -11.95 -9.33
C TYR A 292 -1.04 -10.50 -9.59
N VAL A 293 -0.62 -9.57 -8.74
CA VAL A 293 -1.05 -8.16 -8.79
C VAL A 293 0.18 -7.28 -9.03
N PRO A 294 0.57 -7.04 -10.30
CA PRO A 294 1.70 -6.19 -10.64
C PRO A 294 1.66 -4.79 -10.02
N ALA A 295 0.46 -4.26 -9.76
CA ALA A 295 0.31 -2.99 -9.07
C ALA A 295 0.90 -2.98 -7.66
N PHE A 296 1.12 -4.11 -6.98
CA PHE A 296 1.85 -4.14 -5.70
C PHE A 296 3.38 -4.15 -5.84
N ARG A 297 3.91 -4.38 -7.06
CA ARG A 297 5.35 -4.39 -7.32
C ARG A 297 5.90 -2.97 -7.23
N ASP A 298 6.62 -2.72 -6.17
CA ASP A 298 7.27 -1.45 -5.93
C ASP A 298 8.76 -1.55 -6.27
N ILE A 299 9.08 -1.48 -7.57
CA ILE A 299 10.44 -1.73 -8.08
C ILE A 299 11.07 -0.44 -8.58
N ARG A 300 12.32 -0.18 -8.17
CA ARG A 300 13.12 0.98 -8.58
C ARG A 300 14.56 0.59 -8.83
N ARG A 301 15.03 0.81 -10.05
CA ARG A 301 16.43 0.52 -10.45
C ARG A 301 16.90 -0.87 -10.03
N GLY A 302 16.00 -1.86 -10.03
CA GLY A 302 16.26 -3.24 -9.63
C GLY A 302 16.02 -3.58 -8.16
N ILE A 303 15.73 -2.59 -7.30
CA ILE A 303 15.40 -2.80 -5.88
C ILE A 303 13.90 -2.96 -5.74
N GLU A 304 13.45 -4.03 -5.08
CA GLU A 304 12.03 -4.28 -4.80
C GLU A 304 11.67 -3.81 -3.38
N PHE A 305 11.15 -2.59 -3.27
CA PHE A 305 10.68 -1.97 -2.02
C PHE A 305 9.53 -2.71 -1.36
N ALA A 306 8.65 -3.34 -2.16
CA ALA A 306 7.50 -4.10 -1.69
C ALA A 306 6.71 -3.40 -0.56
N LYS A 307 6.62 -2.06 -0.57
CA LYS A 307 6.06 -1.29 0.56
C LYS A 307 4.57 -1.58 0.76
N ARG A 308 3.78 -1.45 -0.31
CA ARG A 308 2.32 -1.67 -0.29
C ARG A 308 1.92 -3.09 0.14
N PRO A 309 2.55 -4.18 -0.35
CA PRO A 309 2.22 -5.50 0.15
C PRO A 309 2.70 -5.71 1.59
N GLN A 310 3.82 -5.10 2.04
CA GLN A 310 4.19 -5.13 3.46
C GLN A 310 3.18 -4.39 4.35
N LEU A 311 2.68 -3.21 3.94
CA LEU A 311 1.61 -2.49 4.64
C LEU A 311 0.32 -3.31 4.72
N ALA A 312 -0.05 -3.97 3.62
CA ALA A 312 -1.20 -4.88 3.61
C ALA A 312 -1.01 -6.03 4.60
N ALA A 313 0.16 -6.67 4.64
CA ALA A 313 0.46 -7.73 5.61
C ALA A 313 0.32 -7.23 7.06
N SER A 314 0.85 -6.05 7.38
CA SER A 314 0.73 -5.47 8.73
C SER A 314 -0.71 -5.14 9.13
N MET A 315 -1.53 -4.61 8.21
CA MET A 315 -2.96 -4.35 8.47
C MET A 315 -3.73 -5.65 8.69
N LEU A 316 -3.55 -6.63 7.80
CA LEU A 316 -4.18 -7.95 7.92
C LEU A 316 -3.79 -8.66 9.23
N HIS A 317 -2.55 -8.49 9.69
CA HIS A 317 -2.08 -9.00 10.96
C HIS A 317 -2.74 -8.30 12.15
N ALA A 318 -2.72 -6.97 12.15
CA ALA A 318 -3.26 -6.15 13.23
C ALA A 318 -4.76 -6.40 13.47
N ASP A 319 -5.50 -6.72 12.40
CA ASP A 319 -6.94 -6.98 12.45
C ASP A 319 -7.28 -8.44 12.73
N ASN A 320 -6.28 -9.29 12.95
CA ASN A 320 -6.46 -10.74 13.12
C ASN A 320 -7.11 -11.43 11.89
N LEU A 321 -7.01 -10.83 10.70
CA LEU A 321 -7.54 -11.42 9.46
C LEU A 321 -6.57 -12.45 8.87
N VAL A 322 -5.27 -12.26 9.06
CA VAL A 322 -4.21 -13.20 8.66
C VAL A 322 -3.11 -13.22 9.70
N ASN A 323 -2.71 -14.41 10.16
CA ASN A 323 -1.60 -14.56 11.11
C ASN A 323 -0.27 -14.77 10.35
N PHE A 324 0.72 -13.95 10.66
CA PHE A 324 2.05 -13.96 10.05
C PHE A 324 3.07 -14.33 11.12
N SER A 325 3.71 -15.50 11.01
CA SER A 325 4.61 -16.01 12.06
C SER A 325 5.89 -15.19 12.23
N ASP A 326 6.27 -14.44 11.21
CA ASP A 326 7.52 -13.70 11.10
C ASP A 326 7.29 -12.18 10.95
N ILE A 327 6.08 -11.67 11.22
CA ILE A 327 5.73 -10.25 10.99
C ILE A 327 6.72 -9.28 11.62
N GLU A 328 7.17 -9.59 12.85
CA GLU A 328 8.02 -8.71 13.64
C GLU A 328 9.47 -8.65 13.14
N GLU A 329 9.91 -9.67 12.42
CA GLU A 329 11.28 -9.82 11.91
C GLU A 329 11.37 -9.54 10.40
N SER A 330 10.29 -9.78 9.66
CA SER A 330 10.30 -9.80 8.20
C SER A 330 9.90 -8.48 7.56
N ILE A 331 9.10 -7.64 8.23
CA ILE A 331 8.75 -6.32 7.68
C ILE A 331 9.90 -5.33 7.84
N THR A 332 10.03 -4.45 6.85
CA THR A 332 10.94 -3.30 6.90
C THR A 332 10.17 -2.02 7.20
N VAL A 333 10.88 -0.90 7.41
CA VAL A 333 10.21 0.40 7.48
C VAL A 333 9.50 0.63 6.16
N PHE A 334 8.26 1.11 6.24
CA PHE A 334 7.53 1.51 5.06
C PHE A 334 8.17 2.83 4.63
N SER A 335 8.87 2.86 3.50
CA SER A 335 9.51 4.06 2.94
C SER A 335 8.48 5.14 2.59
N ASP A 336 7.88 5.76 3.60
CA ASP A 336 6.99 6.91 3.52
C ASP A 336 7.83 8.15 3.33
N TYR A 337 7.42 9.01 2.40
CA TYR A 337 8.10 10.27 2.10
C TYR A 337 8.13 11.25 3.28
N ARG A 338 7.33 11.03 4.34
CA ARG A 338 7.49 11.70 5.65
C ARG A 338 8.81 11.36 6.34
N LEU A 339 9.33 10.14 6.17
CA LEU A 339 10.55 9.72 6.85
C LEU A 339 11.82 10.37 6.28
N PRO A 340 12.01 10.47 4.95
CA PRO A 340 13.09 11.31 4.41
C PRO A 340 13.03 12.75 4.92
N GLN A 341 11.84 13.37 5.02
CA GLN A 341 11.68 14.73 5.54
C GLN A 341 12.18 14.82 6.99
N LEU A 342 11.78 13.89 7.85
CA LEU A 342 12.27 13.78 9.22
C LEU A 342 13.78 13.61 9.27
N PHE A 343 14.33 12.65 8.50
CA PHE A 343 15.75 12.34 8.50
C PHE A 343 16.63 13.47 7.97
N ILE A 344 16.13 14.29 7.05
CA ILE A 344 16.79 15.54 6.65
C ILE A 344 16.71 16.56 7.80
N GLY A 345 15.52 16.77 8.39
CA GLY A 345 15.31 17.74 9.46
C GLY A 345 16.15 17.49 10.72
N VAL A 346 16.43 16.22 11.03
CA VAL A 346 17.28 15.82 12.15
C VAL A 346 18.73 15.51 11.75
N ALA A 347 19.13 15.89 10.53
CA ALA A 347 20.49 15.74 9.98
C ALA A 347 21.02 14.29 9.90
N ILE A 348 20.13 13.29 9.87
CA ILE A 348 20.48 11.90 9.56
C ILE A 348 20.88 11.77 8.10
N PHE A 349 20.19 12.44 7.18
CA PHE A 349 20.61 12.54 5.79
C PHE A 349 21.50 13.75 5.60
N ALA A 350 22.72 13.53 5.09
CA ALA A 350 23.65 14.60 4.78
C ALA A 350 23.10 15.43 3.62
N SER A 351 22.78 16.69 3.90
CA SER A 351 22.08 17.59 2.99
C SER A 351 23.01 18.38 2.06
N ASP A 352 24.32 18.40 2.36
CA ASP A 352 25.38 19.13 1.63
C ASP A 352 25.96 18.36 0.42
N LEU A 353 25.38 17.22 0.06
CA LEU A 353 25.83 16.47 -1.11
C LEU A 353 25.48 17.26 -2.37
N VAL A 354 26.53 17.60 -3.12
CA VAL A 354 26.43 18.14 -4.47
C VAL A 354 25.88 17.05 -5.37
N LEU A 355 24.65 17.20 -5.83
CA LEU A 355 24.15 16.45 -6.98
C LEU A 355 24.88 17.05 -8.18
N GLU A 356 26.03 16.47 -8.54
CA GLU A 356 26.62 16.74 -9.84
C GLU A 356 25.54 16.50 -10.90
N GLU A 357 25.50 17.32 -11.95
CA GLU A 357 24.71 17.01 -13.16
C GLU A 357 25.26 15.71 -13.75
N VAL A 358 24.83 14.58 -13.19
CA VAL A 358 24.93 13.30 -13.85
C VAL A 358 23.99 13.44 -15.03
N ASP A 359 24.54 13.46 -16.23
CA ASP A 359 23.78 13.45 -17.48
C ASP A 359 22.94 12.17 -17.53
N TRP A 360 21.78 12.25 -16.92
CA TRP A 360 20.90 11.13 -16.59
C TRP A 360 20.24 10.56 -17.84
N LYS A 361 20.28 11.29 -18.96
CA LYS A 361 19.83 10.83 -20.27
C LYS A 361 20.83 9.89 -20.94
N VAL A 362 22.12 9.98 -20.60
CA VAL A 362 23.17 9.14 -21.21
C VAL A 362 23.17 7.71 -20.66
N MET A 363 22.54 7.45 -19.51
CA MET A 363 22.50 6.10 -18.92
C MET A 363 21.27 5.26 -19.29
N THR A 364 20.25 5.82 -19.95
CA THR A 364 19.00 5.11 -20.30
C THR A 364 18.87 4.74 -21.77
N SER A 365 19.86 5.03 -22.63
CA SER A 365 19.81 4.67 -24.04
C SER A 365 21.17 4.26 -24.59
N THR A 366 21.28 3.01 -25.03
CA THR A 366 22.05 2.71 -26.24
C THR A 366 21.42 3.51 -27.40
N VAL A 367 22.28 4.17 -28.17
CA VAL A 367 22.05 5.00 -29.39
C VAL A 367 22.12 6.54 -29.18
N GLN A 368 23.08 7.14 -29.88
CA GLN A 368 23.59 8.53 -29.97
C GLN A 368 22.52 9.57 -30.37
N GLU A 369 22.66 10.90 -30.19
CA GLU A 369 23.79 11.82 -30.41
C GLU A 369 23.83 13.03 -29.44
N PRO A 370 25.00 13.70 -29.25
CA PRO A 370 25.17 14.79 -28.29
C PRO A 370 24.66 16.12 -28.84
N ARG A 371 23.92 16.87 -28.01
CA ARG A 371 23.74 18.33 -28.20
C ARG A 371 24.54 19.06 -27.15
N ASN A 372 25.63 19.68 -27.61
CA ASN A 372 26.37 20.70 -26.87
C ASN A 372 25.47 21.94 -26.70
N GLU A 373 24.97 22.17 -25.50
CA GLU A 373 24.69 23.52 -25.01
C GLU A 373 25.24 23.62 -23.59
N ASP A 374 26.25 24.47 -23.46
CA ASP A 374 26.94 24.87 -22.25
C ASP A 374 25.93 25.57 -21.31
N ARG A 375 25.23 24.79 -20.49
CA ARG A 375 24.45 25.31 -19.35
C ARG A 375 25.36 25.21 -18.14
N GLY A 376 25.72 26.36 -17.58
CA GLY A 376 26.53 26.41 -16.36
C GLY A 376 25.93 25.52 -15.29
N ALA A 377 26.70 24.52 -14.83
CA ALA A 377 26.26 23.52 -13.88
C ALA A 377 25.79 24.19 -12.58
N THR A 378 24.48 24.36 -12.42
CA THR A 378 23.89 24.70 -11.14
C THR A 378 23.96 23.49 -10.23
N THR A 379 24.93 23.49 -9.32
CA THR A 379 25.05 22.53 -8.23
C THR A 379 23.74 22.51 -7.44
N THR A 380 22.93 21.48 -7.66
CA THR A 380 21.71 21.26 -6.90
C THR A 380 22.05 20.33 -5.75
N THR A 381 21.72 20.68 -4.52
CA THR A 381 21.86 19.78 -3.36
C THR A 381 20.50 19.26 -2.94
N LEU A 382 20.46 18.13 -2.22
CA LEU A 382 19.22 17.66 -1.58
C LEU A 382 18.61 18.76 -0.70
N HIS A 383 19.45 19.49 0.05
CA HIS A 383 19.01 20.67 0.81
C HIS A 383 18.29 21.71 -0.07
N SER A 384 18.86 22.05 -1.22
CA SER A 384 18.28 23.06 -2.13
C SER A 384 16.95 22.61 -2.72
N LEU A 385 16.79 21.33 -3.06
CA LEU A 385 15.53 20.79 -3.58
C LEU A 385 14.42 20.86 -2.53
N VAL A 386 14.73 20.43 -1.31
CA VAL A 386 13.79 20.39 -0.20
C VAL A 386 13.38 21.81 0.21
N THR A 387 14.34 22.72 0.37
CA THR A 387 14.06 24.12 0.74
C THR A 387 13.30 24.89 -0.34
N SER A 388 13.55 24.59 -1.61
CA SER A 388 12.83 25.20 -2.74
C SER A 388 11.47 24.57 -3.03
N HIS A 389 11.05 23.53 -2.29
CA HIS A 389 9.83 22.76 -2.58
C HIS A 389 9.81 22.13 -3.98
N SER A 390 10.99 21.93 -4.57
CA SER A 390 11.12 21.33 -5.89
C SER A 390 10.74 19.85 -5.83
N PRO A 391 9.90 19.36 -6.75
CA PRO A 391 9.58 17.94 -6.81
C PRO A 391 10.83 17.13 -7.12
N ILE A 392 10.91 15.93 -6.56
CA ILE A 392 11.94 14.95 -6.93
C ILE A 392 11.35 14.06 -8.01
N ASP A 393 12.00 14.06 -9.18
CA ASP A 393 11.58 13.23 -10.30
C ASP A 393 11.68 11.75 -9.93
N VAL A 394 10.66 11.01 -10.37
CA VAL A 394 10.52 9.57 -10.17
C VAL A 394 11.62 8.83 -10.93
N GLU A 395 12.02 7.66 -10.44
CA GLU A 395 13.07 6.82 -11.06
C GLU A 395 14.48 7.46 -11.12
N THR A 396 14.66 8.64 -10.53
CA THR A 396 15.98 9.23 -10.37
C THR A 396 16.81 8.47 -9.33
N PRO A 397 18.14 8.46 -9.46
CA PRO A 397 18.98 7.90 -8.40
C PRO A 397 18.78 8.58 -7.05
N LEU A 398 18.38 9.86 -7.01
CA LEU A 398 18.04 10.55 -5.76
C LEU A 398 16.78 10.00 -5.11
N GLU A 399 15.71 9.83 -5.88
CA GLU A 399 14.50 9.19 -5.37
C GLU A 399 14.80 7.79 -4.81
N THR A 400 15.55 6.98 -5.56
CA THR A 400 15.91 5.62 -5.12
C THR A 400 16.82 5.65 -3.89
N ALA A 401 17.76 6.60 -3.82
CA ALA A 401 18.63 6.76 -2.66
C ALA A 401 17.88 7.20 -1.41
N LEU A 402 16.90 8.11 -1.51
CA LEU A 402 16.09 8.54 -0.37
C LEU A 402 15.30 7.36 0.22
N ARG A 403 14.79 6.47 -0.63
CA ARG A 403 14.11 5.23 -0.21
C ARG A 403 15.03 4.26 0.48
N ALA A 404 16.11 3.91 -0.20
CA ALA A 404 17.11 2.98 0.30
C ALA A 404 17.68 3.52 1.62
N GLY A 405 18.00 4.82 1.66
CA GLY A 405 18.48 5.53 2.84
C GLY A 405 17.50 5.48 4.00
N THR A 406 16.20 5.58 3.72
CA THR A 406 15.16 5.54 4.76
C THR A 406 15.09 4.17 5.40
N ILE A 407 15.06 3.11 4.58
CA ILE A 407 15.04 1.73 5.06
C ILE A 407 16.30 1.42 5.86
N VAL A 408 17.48 1.80 5.35
CA VAL A 408 18.76 1.55 6.02
C VAL A 408 18.87 2.34 7.32
N ALA A 409 18.53 3.63 7.32
CA ALA A 409 18.56 4.45 8.52
C ALA A 409 17.59 3.93 9.60
N ALA A 410 16.39 3.51 9.23
CA ALA A 410 15.45 2.91 10.17
C ALA A 410 15.95 1.56 10.72
N ALA A 411 16.55 0.71 9.87
CA ALA A 411 17.16 -0.53 10.32
C ALA A 411 18.31 -0.28 11.31
N GLU A 412 19.16 0.71 11.06
CA GLU A 412 20.22 1.13 11.99
C GLU A 412 19.67 1.72 13.29
N LEU A 413 18.59 2.53 13.21
CA LEU A 413 17.90 3.06 14.38
C LEU A 413 17.35 1.94 15.26
N LEU A 414 16.70 0.93 14.67
CA LEU A 414 16.18 -0.23 15.40
C LEU A 414 17.30 -0.98 16.12
N GLN A 415 18.42 -1.23 15.44
CA GLN A 415 19.57 -1.91 16.04
C GLN A 415 20.13 -1.11 17.24
N LYS A 416 20.25 0.21 17.11
CA LYS A 416 20.72 1.09 18.19
C LYS A 416 19.73 1.15 19.36
N LEU A 417 18.43 1.16 19.10
CA LEU A 417 17.41 1.11 20.14
C LEU A 417 17.47 -0.21 20.91
N LYS A 418 17.57 -1.35 20.21
CA LYS A 418 17.74 -2.67 20.84
C LYS A 418 19.03 -2.76 21.66
N ALA A 419 20.12 -2.16 21.19
CA ALA A 419 21.38 -2.10 21.93
C ALA A 419 21.30 -1.21 23.18
N LYS A 420 20.56 -0.10 23.10
CA LYS A 420 20.39 0.84 24.21
C LYS A 420 19.42 0.35 25.28
N TYR A 421 18.39 -0.38 24.88
CA TYR A 421 17.31 -0.88 25.75
C TYR A 421 17.16 -2.40 25.60
N PRO A 422 18.18 -3.20 25.96
CA PRO A 422 18.15 -4.66 25.78
C PRO A 422 17.05 -5.35 26.61
N GLU A 423 16.57 -4.71 27.69
CA GLU A 423 15.46 -5.19 28.52
C GLU A 423 14.09 -4.98 27.89
N ARG A 424 13.99 -4.16 26.83
CA ARG A 424 12.75 -3.92 26.10
C ARG A 424 12.63 -4.95 24.98
N GLU A 425 12.13 -6.12 25.34
CA GLU A 425 11.69 -7.12 24.36
C GLU A 425 10.51 -6.57 23.53
N GLY A 426 10.42 -7.00 22.27
CA GLY A 426 9.28 -6.69 21.42
C GLY A 426 9.28 -5.31 20.75
N ILE A 427 10.40 -4.59 20.68
CA ILE A 427 10.51 -3.43 19.78
C ILE A 427 10.72 -3.93 18.35
N THR A 428 9.74 -3.66 17.50
CA THR A 428 9.72 -4.18 16.13
C THR A 428 9.80 -3.07 15.10
N MET A 429 9.98 -3.42 13.83
CA MET A 429 10.10 -2.42 12.78
C MET A 429 8.79 -1.65 12.57
N ALA A 430 7.63 -2.30 12.70
CA ALA A 430 6.33 -1.62 12.64
C ALA A 430 6.15 -0.58 13.76
N ASN A 431 6.61 -0.90 14.97
CA ASN A 431 6.59 0.04 16.09
C ASN A 431 7.44 1.28 15.80
N LEU A 432 8.65 1.05 15.29
CA LEU A 432 9.57 2.13 14.93
C LEU A 432 9.02 2.97 13.79
N ASP A 433 8.46 2.36 12.75
CA ASP A 433 7.87 3.04 11.60
C ASP A 433 6.78 4.03 12.05
N TYR A 434 5.79 3.53 12.81
CA TYR A 434 4.70 4.36 13.32
C TYR A 434 5.19 5.48 14.23
N TYR A 435 6.18 5.20 15.10
CA TYR A 435 6.81 6.20 15.94
C TYR A 435 7.48 7.30 15.11
N LEU A 436 8.24 6.94 14.09
CA LEU A 436 8.93 7.89 13.22
C LEU A 436 7.92 8.72 12.41
N TRP A 437 6.85 8.10 11.89
CA TRP A 437 5.78 8.80 11.20
C TRP A 437 5.10 9.83 12.11
N ARG A 438 4.71 9.44 13.34
CA ARG A 438 4.06 10.37 14.30
C ARG A 438 5.01 11.50 14.67
N THR A 439 6.28 11.18 14.92
CA THR A 439 7.31 12.19 15.19
C THR A 439 7.43 13.18 14.04
N ALA A 440 7.39 12.69 12.80
CA ALA A 440 7.41 13.56 11.62
C ALA A 440 6.18 14.48 11.58
N VAL A 441 4.97 13.95 11.81
CA VAL A 441 3.73 14.73 11.87
C VAL A 441 3.78 15.81 12.97
N ASP A 442 4.23 15.46 14.17
CA ASP A 442 4.30 16.37 15.30
C ASP A 442 5.29 17.52 15.07
N LEU A 443 6.46 17.23 14.48
CA LEU A 443 7.47 18.24 14.16
C LEU A 443 7.06 19.10 12.96
N ASP A 444 6.40 18.53 11.96
CA ASP A 444 5.85 19.27 10.81
C ASP A 444 4.76 20.25 11.25
N GLY A 445 3.85 19.82 12.14
CA GLY A 445 2.83 20.69 12.74
C GLY A 445 3.40 21.86 13.55
N LYS A 446 4.61 21.70 14.10
CA LYS A 446 5.38 22.76 14.77
C LYS A 446 6.25 23.59 13.82
N LYS A 447 6.29 23.25 12.53
CA LYS A 447 7.17 23.85 11.51
C LYS A 447 8.65 23.70 11.84
N GLU A 448 9.01 22.60 12.52
CA GLU A 448 10.39 22.25 12.87
C GLU A 448 11.06 21.36 11.80
N LEU A 449 10.28 20.83 10.87
CA LEU A 449 10.80 20.09 9.71
C LEU A 449 10.92 20.99 8.48
N PRO A 450 11.89 20.70 7.60
CA PRO A 450 11.92 21.32 6.29
C PRO A 450 10.68 20.92 5.49
N PRO A 451 10.28 21.68 4.46
CA PRO A 451 9.10 21.36 3.68
C PRO A 451 9.10 19.95 3.12
N PHE A 452 7.92 19.36 3.07
CA PHE A 452 7.72 18.04 2.49
C PHE A 452 8.11 18.04 1.00
N HIS A 453 8.99 17.12 0.60
CA HIS A 453 9.36 16.98 -0.81
C HIS A 453 8.23 16.27 -1.57
N ARG A 454 7.72 16.90 -2.62
CA ARG A 454 6.56 16.42 -3.37
C ARG A 454 7.00 15.37 -4.39
N THR A 455 6.53 14.14 -4.26
CA THR A 455 6.68 13.10 -5.28
C THR A 455 5.32 12.80 -5.92
N ARG A 456 5.35 12.49 -7.22
CA ARG A 456 4.16 12.15 -8.03
C ARG A 456 4.36 10.80 -8.69
N THR A 457 4.22 9.73 -7.91
CA THR A 457 4.45 8.38 -8.41
C THR A 457 3.47 7.38 -7.83
N TYR A 458 3.23 6.33 -8.61
CA TYR A 458 2.44 5.17 -8.18
C TYR A 458 3.30 4.11 -7.48
N CYS A 459 4.62 4.12 -7.66
CA CYS A 459 5.49 3.22 -6.90
C CYS A 459 6.19 3.99 -5.79
N TYR A 460 6.03 3.42 -4.61
CA TYR A 460 5.90 4.18 -3.41
C TYR A 460 7.24 4.60 -2.95
#